data_AF-A0A7X8T4I9-F1
#
_entry.id   AF-A0A7X8T4I9-F1
#
_cell.length_a   1.000
_cell.length_b   1.000
_cell.length_c   1.000
_cell.angle_alpha   90.00
_cell.angle_beta   90.00
_cell.angle_gamma   90.00
#
_symmetry.space_group_name_H-M   'P 1'
#
loop_
_entity.id
_entity.type
_entity.pdbx_description
1 polymer ?
#
loop_
_entity_poly.entity_id
_entity_poly.type
_entity_poly.pdbx_seq_one_letter_code
_entity_poly.pdbx_strand_id
1 'polypeptide(L)'
;MPSGGKTIAFFSTAMLGLCGLQVPLRAEEDVLRVYMDHARVLKLDRPASKVIIGNAKVADATVADAKTIVLTGRSFGTTNIVLLDADGNAILDETVLVSIDEGNTVRVYRQTDRSVLSCTPNCEQHTQQNNTADAAAGG
;
A
#
# COMPACT_ATOMS: atom_id res chain seq x y z
N MET A 1 74.38 -19.43 42.17
CA MET A 1 74.04 -20.38 41.09
C MET A 1 72.60 -20.87 41.30
N PRO A 2 71.83 -21.11 40.22
CA PRO A 2 70.68 -20.28 39.85
C PRO A 2 69.33 -21.02 39.83
N SER A 3 68.23 -20.27 39.70
CA SER A 3 66.91 -20.63 39.12
C SER A 3 65.83 -19.75 39.78
N GLY A 4 64.96 -18.96 39.14
CA GLY A 4 64.61 -18.75 37.74
C GLY A 4 63.21 -18.10 37.66
N GLY A 5 63.02 -17.15 36.74
CA GLY A 5 61.72 -16.73 36.16
C GLY A 5 60.82 -15.81 37.00
N LYS A 6 59.94 -14.97 36.45
CA LYS A 6 59.61 -14.57 35.07
C LYS A 6 58.86 -13.23 35.19
N THR A 7 59.10 -12.33 34.24
CA THR A 7 58.46 -11.04 34.02
C THR A 7 56.92 -11.15 33.95
N ILE A 8 56.19 -10.28 34.66
CA ILE A 8 54.74 -10.08 34.50
C ILE A 8 54.54 -8.67 33.93
N ALA A 9 54.21 -8.62 32.64
CA ALA A 9 53.80 -7.41 31.94
C ALA A 9 52.36 -7.05 32.34
N PHE A 10 52.17 -5.83 32.83
CA PHE A 10 50.85 -5.24 33.08
C PHE A 10 50.17 -4.96 31.73
N PHE A 11 49.26 -5.85 31.32
CA PHE A 11 48.32 -5.59 30.23
C PHE A 11 47.24 -4.62 30.73
N SER A 12 47.32 -3.37 30.28
CA SER A 12 46.30 -2.34 30.50
C SER A 12 45.12 -2.60 29.56
N THR A 13 44.01 -3.12 30.09
CA THR A 13 42.76 -3.33 29.36
C THR A 13 41.97 -2.02 29.34
N ALA A 14 42.10 -1.26 28.26
CA ALA A 14 41.23 -0.12 27.98
C ALA A 14 39.87 -0.63 27.45
N MET A 15 38.87 -0.68 28.32
CA MET A 15 37.48 -0.99 27.97
C MET A 15 36.83 0.28 27.39
N LEU A 16 36.95 0.47 26.07
CA LEU A 16 36.24 1.52 25.33
C LEU A 16 34.76 1.14 25.24
N GLY A 17 33.91 1.94 25.90
CA GLY A 17 32.45 1.82 25.87
C GLY A 17 31.90 2.00 24.46
N LEU A 18 31.30 0.93 23.94
CA LEU A 18 30.57 0.91 22.68
C LEU A 18 29.19 1.58 22.89
N CYS A 19 29.10 2.89 22.60
CA CYS A 19 27.82 3.56 22.42
C CYS A 19 27.10 2.95 21.21
N GLY A 20 26.09 2.11 21.46
CA GLY A 20 25.24 1.55 20.43
C GLY A 20 24.44 2.64 19.72
N LEU A 21 24.70 2.86 18.44
CA LEU A 21 23.78 3.58 17.55
C LEU A 21 22.47 2.79 17.50
N GLN A 22 21.42 3.35 18.10
CA GLN A 22 20.07 2.82 17.93
C GLN A 22 19.56 3.30 16.58
N VAL A 23 19.63 2.44 15.57
CA VAL A 23 18.98 2.68 14.28
C VAL A 23 17.48 2.45 14.49
N PRO A 24 16.61 3.44 14.26
CA PRO A 24 15.18 3.21 14.32
C PRO A 24 14.78 2.26 13.19
N LEU A 25 14.35 1.05 13.54
CA LEU A 25 13.71 0.13 12.63
C LEU A 25 12.31 0.69 12.34
N ARG A 26 12.12 1.30 11.16
CA ARG A 26 10.78 1.68 10.71
C ARG A 26 10.05 0.40 10.36
N ALA A 27 9.02 0.05 11.13
CA ALA A 27 8.02 -0.91 10.68
C ALA A 27 7.28 -0.25 9.52
N GLU A 28 7.61 -0.66 8.29
CA GLU A 28 6.86 -0.29 7.10
C GLU A 28 5.61 -1.16 7.13
N GLU A 29 4.47 -0.60 7.56
CA GLU A 29 3.18 -1.23 7.31
C GLU A 29 3.03 -1.31 5.79
N ASP A 30 2.93 -2.53 5.27
CA ASP A 30 2.83 -2.75 3.83
C ASP A 30 1.47 -2.20 3.38
N VAL A 31 1.48 -1.15 2.56
CA VAL A 31 0.23 -0.53 2.06
C VAL A 31 0.01 -0.96 0.63
N LEU A 32 -1.09 -1.68 0.42
CA LEU A 32 -1.51 -2.13 -0.89
C LEU A 32 -2.11 -0.96 -1.69
N ARG A 33 -1.30 -0.40 -2.60
CA ARG A 33 -1.72 0.72 -3.46
C ARG A 33 -2.50 0.22 -4.68
N VAL A 34 -3.66 0.80 -4.91
CA VAL A 34 -4.50 0.57 -6.09
C VAL A 34 -4.95 1.92 -6.64
N TYR A 35 -5.03 2.06 -7.95
CA TYR A 35 -5.56 3.28 -8.55
C TYR A 35 -7.07 3.20 -8.75
N MET A 36 -7.77 4.32 -8.62
CA MET A 36 -9.20 4.42 -8.90
C MET A 36 -9.50 3.97 -10.34
N ASP A 37 -10.53 3.15 -10.52
CA ASP A 37 -10.90 2.53 -11.79
C ASP A 37 -9.87 1.55 -12.38
N HIS A 38 -8.84 1.19 -11.61
CA HIS A 38 -7.87 0.15 -11.97
C HIS A 38 -8.06 -1.11 -11.13
N ALA A 39 -7.74 -2.24 -11.76
CA ALA A 39 -7.68 -3.55 -11.12
C ALA A 39 -6.23 -3.96 -10.86
N ARG A 40 -5.99 -4.56 -9.69
CA ARG A 40 -4.74 -5.21 -9.30
C ARG A 40 -5.01 -6.68 -9.02
N VAL A 41 -4.22 -7.56 -9.64
CA VAL A 41 -4.32 -9.00 -9.42
C VAL A 41 -3.46 -9.38 -8.22
N LEU A 42 -4.07 -10.07 -7.25
CA LEU A 42 -3.40 -10.66 -6.10
C LEU A 42 -3.30 -12.17 -6.33
N LYS A 43 -2.08 -12.69 -6.26
CA LYS A 43 -1.79 -14.13 -6.34
C LYS A 43 -1.48 -14.64 -4.94
N LEU A 44 -2.18 -15.68 -4.54
CA LEU A 44 -2.08 -16.28 -3.22
C LEU A 44 -1.22 -17.55 -3.28
N ASP A 45 -0.52 -17.83 -2.19
CA ASP A 45 0.24 -19.06 -2.00
C ASP A 45 -0.69 -20.27 -1.73
N ARG A 46 -1.80 -20.02 -1.05
CA ARG A 46 -2.83 -21.01 -0.66
C ARG A 46 -4.25 -20.54 -1.01
N PRO A 47 -5.23 -21.46 -1.15
CA PRO A 47 -6.55 -21.09 -1.62
C PRO A 47 -7.33 -20.28 -0.59
N ALA A 48 -8.00 -19.21 -1.05
CA ALA A 48 -8.91 -18.41 -0.24
C ALA A 48 -10.33 -18.96 -0.29
N SER A 49 -10.98 -19.02 0.88
CA SER A 49 -12.37 -19.43 1.04
C SER A 49 -13.30 -18.24 1.30
N LYS A 50 -12.77 -17.16 1.89
CA LYS A 50 -13.52 -15.93 2.19
C LYS A 50 -12.70 -14.69 1.86
N VAL A 51 -13.38 -13.69 1.31
CA VAL A 51 -12.82 -12.37 0.98
C VAL A 51 -13.65 -11.32 1.69
N ILE A 52 -13.00 -10.43 2.43
CA ILE A 52 -13.65 -9.37 3.20
C ILE A 52 -12.98 -8.05 2.80
N ILE A 53 -13.81 -7.06 2.45
CA ILE A 53 -13.39 -5.68 2.20
C ILE A 53 -14.03 -4.82 3.27
N GLY A 54 -13.22 -3.99 3.95
CA GLY A 54 -13.73 -3.13 5.01
C GLY A 54 -14.79 -2.13 4.53
N ASN A 55 -14.57 -1.50 3.36
CA ASN A 55 -15.51 -0.57 2.74
C ASN A 55 -15.63 -0.79 1.23
N ALA A 56 -16.75 -1.41 0.82
CA ALA A 56 -17.07 -1.71 -0.58
C ALA A 56 -17.26 -0.46 -1.48
N LYS A 57 -17.42 0.75 -0.89
CA LYS A 57 -17.47 1.99 -1.68
C LYS A 57 -16.07 2.41 -2.16
N VAL A 58 -15.01 2.04 -1.41
CA VAL A 58 -13.62 2.43 -1.70
C VAL A 58 -12.96 1.42 -2.63
N ALA A 59 -13.08 0.13 -2.33
CA ALA A 59 -12.52 -0.95 -3.15
C ALA A 59 -13.49 -2.13 -3.22
N ASP A 60 -13.27 -3.01 -4.18
CA ASP A 60 -14.05 -4.24 -4.35
C ASP A 60 -13.15 -5.38 -4.82
N ALA A 61 -13.49 -6.62 -4.49
CA ALA A 61 -12.68 -7.78 -4.80
C ALA A 61 -13.52 -8.89 -5.42
N THR A 62 -13.07 -9.39 -6.56
CA THR A 62 -13.69 -10.52 -7.25
C THR A 62 -12.75 -11.71 -7.22
N VAL A 63 -13.29 -12.89 -6.87
CA VAL A 63 -12.54 -14.15 -6.91
C VAL A 63 -12.51 -14.65 -8.34
N ALA A 64 -11.33 -14.69 -8.97
CA ALA A 64 -11.17 -15.25 -10.31
C ALA A 64 -11.02 -16.78 -10.25
N ASP A 65 -10.21 -17.26 -9.30
CA ASP A 65 -10.05 -18.67 -8.96
C ASP A 65 -9.61 -18.81 -7.49
N ALA A 66 -9.41 -20.04 -7.02
CA ALA A 66 -9.09 -20.31 -5.62
C ALA A 66 -7.85 -19.56 -5.10
N LYS A 67 -6.87 -19.22 -5.96
CA LYS A 67 -5.63 -18.53 -5.59
C LYS A 67 -5.45 -17.17 -6.25
N THR A 68 -6.45 -16.69 -6.98
CA THR A 68 -6.36 -15.42 -7.73
C THR A 68 -7.54 -14.52 -7.38
N ILE A 69 -7.22 -13.37 -6.80
CA ILE A 69 -8.19 -12.32 -6.46
C ILE A 69 -7.93 -11.10 -7.33
N VAL A 70 -8.97 -10.51 -7.90
CA VAL A 70 -8.93 -9.25 -8.63
C VAL A 70 -9.47 -8.15 -7.73
N LEU A 71 -8.59 -7.28 -7.23
CA LEU A 71 -8.93 -6.12 -6.41
C LEU A 71 -9.09 -4.89 -7.30
N THR A 72 -10.22 -4.19 -7.21
CA THR A 72 -10.53 -3.00 -8.01
C THR A 72 -10.72 -1.78 -7.12
N GLY A 73 -10.03 -0.68 -7.42
CA GLY A 73 -10.26 0.60 -6.76
C GLY A 73 -11.52 1.27 -7.31
N ARG A 74 -12.48 1.61 -6.44
CA ARG A 74 -13.76 2.25 -6.85
C ARG A 74 -13.80 3.75 -6.56
N SER A 75 -13.28 4.16 -5.41
CA SER A 75 -13.21 5.57 -5.04
C SER A 75 -11.99 5.84 -4.18
N PHE A 76 -11.57 7.10 -4.14
CA PHE A 76 -10.43 7.51 -3.33
C PHE A 76 -10.68 7.25 -1.84
N GLY A 77 -9.64 6.79 -1.14
CA GLY A 77 -9.71 6.55 0.30
C GLY A 77 -8.82 5.40 0.75
N THR A 78 -8.93 5.09 2.03
CA THR A 78 -8.22 3.97 2.65
C THR A 78 -9.24 2.95 3.17
N THR A 79 -9.02 1.69 2.87
CA THR A 79 -9.77 0.56 3.43
C THR A 79 -8.80 -0.58 3.71
N ASN A 80 -9.29 -1.78 3.97
CA ASN A 80 -8.49 -2.97 4.16
C ASN A 80 -9.11 -4.15 3.44
N ILE A 81 -8.28 -5.15 3.14
CA ILE A 81 -8.67 -6.43 2.57
C ILE A 81 -8.21 -7.54 3.49
N VAL A 82 -9.13 -8.45 3.83
CA VAL A 82 -8.84 -9.66 4.61
C VAL A 82 -9.22 -10.88 3.81
N LEU A 83 -8.27 -11.80 3.64
CA LEU A 83 -8.45 -13.08 2.95
C LEU A 83 -8.29 -14.21 3.96
N LEU A 84 -9.26 -15.13 4.02
CA LEU A 84 -9.23 -16.27 4.94
C LEU A 84 -9.24 -17.60 4.19
N ASP A 85 -8.57 -18.60 4.74
CA ASP A 85 -8.64 -19.99 4.28
C ASP A 85 -9.93 -20.71 4.77
N ALA A 86 -10.05 -22.00 4.47
CA ALA A 86 -11.20 -22.81 4.88
C ALA A 86 -11.31 -23.01 6.40
N ASP A 87 -10.17 -22.99 7.11
CA ASP A 87 -10.07 -23.17 8.55
C ASP A 87 -10.29 -21.84 9.31
N GLY A 88 -10.37 -20.72 8.58
CA GLY A 88 -10.57 -19.38 9.13
C GLY A 88 -9.28 -18.64 9.46
N ASN A 89 -8.11 -19.16 9.08
CA ASN A 89 -6.85 -18.45 9.28
C ASN A 89 -6.67 -17.36 8.22
N ALA A 90 -6.11 -16.22 8.63
CA ALA A 90 -5.77 -15.13 7.73
C ALA A 90 -4.65 -15.55 6.76
N ILE A 91 -4.92 -15.41 5.47
CA ILE A 91 -3.94 -15.52 4.38
C ILE A 91 -3.32 -14.14 4.13
N LEU A 92 -4.13 -13.09 4.17
CA LEU A 92 -3.75 -11.71 3.94
C LEU A 92 -4.61 -10.80 4.82
N ASP A 93 -4.02 -9.80 5.44
CA ASP A 93 -4.71 -8.70 6.12
C ASP A 93 -3.90 -7.42 5.87
N GLU A 94 -4.32 -6.63 4.89
CA GLU A 94 -3.54 -5.49 4.40
C GLU A 94 -4.39 -4.24 4.27
N THR A 95 -3.75 -3.09 4.51
CA THR A 95 -4.36 -1.78 4.27
C THR A 95 -4.32 -1.47 2.78
N VAL A 96 -5.47 -1.15 2.19
CA VAL A 96 -5.63 -0.75 0.79
C VAL A 96 -5.75 0.76 0.70
N LEU A 97 -4.83 1.39 -0.03
CA LEU A 97 -4.89 2.81 -0.37
C LEU A 97 -5.33 2.96 -1.83
N VAL A 98 -6.49 3.58 -2.04
CA VAL A 98 -7.00 3.91 -3.37
C VAL A 98 -6.72 5.38 -3.67
N SER A 99 -5.95 5.64 -4.71
CA SER A 99 -5.57 6.98 -5.15
C SER A 99 -5.85 7.21 -6.64
N ILE A 100 -5.81 8.47 -7.07
CA ILE A 100 -5.88 8.81 -8.50
C ILE A 100 -4.54 8.45 -9.14
N ASP A 101 -4.56 7.89 -10.34
CA ASP A 101 -3.35 7.75 -11.15
C ASP A 101 -2.96 9.12 -11.74
N GLU A 102 -1.91 9.73 -11.17
CA GLU A 102 -1.35 10.97 -11.68
C GLU A 102 -0.22 10.75 -12.70
N GLY A 103 0.19 9.50 -12.96
CA GLY A 103 1.35 9.18 -13.79
C GLY A 103 1.22 9.64 -15.24
N ASN A 104 0.00 9.62 -15.78
CA ASN A 104 -0.32 10.05 -17.15
C ASN A 104 -1.30 11.22 -17.20
N THR A 105 -1.32 12.03 -16.13
CA THR A 105 -2.32 13.07 -15.96
C THR A 105 -1.67 14.45 -15.89
N VAL A 106 -2.17 15.40 -16.68
CA VAL A 106 -1.73 16.81 -16.70
C VAL A 106 -2.79 17.67 -16.03
N ARG A 107 -2.34 18.59 -15.16
CA ARG A 107 -3.22 19.55 -14.49
C ARG A 107 -3.04 20.92 -15.12
N VAL A 108 -4.09 21.43 -15.74
CA VAL A 108 -4.07 22.72 -16.45
C VAL A 108 -4.86 23.75 -15.65
N TYR A 109 -4.21 24.88 -15.35
CA TYR A 109 -4.82 26.03 -14.68
C TYR A 109 -5.03 27.17 -15.70
N ARG A 110 -6.28 27.64 -15.84
CA ARG A 110 -6.66 28.79 -16.67
C ARG A 110 -7.39 29.79 -15.78
N GLN A 111 -6.67 30.82 -15.32
CA GLN A 111 -7.18 31.77 -14.33
C GLN A 111 -7.67 31.05 -13.05
N THR A 112 -8.99 31.00 -12.82
CA THR A 112 -9.63 30.30 -11.70
C THR A 112 -10.05 28.87 -12.03
N ASP A 113 -10.00 28.46 -13.30
CA ASP A 113 -10.41 27.13 -13.73
C ASP A 113 -9.26 26.14 -13.64
N ARG A 114 -9.50 25.03 -12.94
CA ARG A 114 -8.58 23.89 -12.83
C ARG A 114 -9.18 22.69 -13.54
N SER A 115 -8.46 22.16 -14.53
CA SER A 115 -8.83 20.93 -15.24
C SER A 115 -7.75 19.86 -15.09
N VAL A 116 -8.16 18.60 -15.15
CA VAL A 116 -7.31 17.42 -15.06
C VAL A 116 -7.54 16.61 -16.33
N LEU A 117 -6.47 16.36 -17.09
CA LEU A 117 -6.48 15.71 -18.40
C LEU A 117 -5.64 14.43 -18.34
N SER A 118 -6.09 13.34 -18.95
CA SER A 118 -5.24 12.16 -19.18
C SER A 118 -4.65 12.21 -20.58
N CYS A 119 -3.34 12.05 -20.71
CA CYS A 119 -2.63 12.27 -21.97
C CYS A 119 -1.87 11.02 -22.41
N THR A 120 -2.26 10.39 -23.54
CA THR A 120 -1.44 9.39 -24.28
C THR A 120 -2.00 9.17 -25.71
N PRO A 121 -1.40 9.64 -26.82
CA PRO A 121 -0.47 10.77 -27.00
C PRO A 121 -1.18 12.15 -27.03
N ASN A 122 -2.50 12.17 -27.21
CA ASN A 122 -3.35 13.35 -27.10
C ASN A 122 -3.99 13.39 -25.71
N CYS A 123 -4.42 14.59 -25.27
CA CYS A 123 -5.00 14.80 -23.95
C CYS A 123 -6.53 14.83 -24.02
N GLU A 124 -7.16 13.98 -23.23
CA GLU A 124 -8.62 13.92 -23.07
C GLU A 124 -9.00 14.41 -21.66
N GLN A 125 -10.11 15.15 -21.57
CA GLN A 125 -10.61 15.64 -20.28
C GLN A 125 -11.62 14.65 -19.72
N HIS A 126 -11.37 14.18 -18.49
CA HIS A 126 -12.38 13.42 -17.74
C HIS A 126 -13.46 14.40 -17.27
N THR A 127 -14.54 14.55 -18.02
CA THR A 127 -15.77 15.10 -17.47
C THR A 127 -16.30 14.07 -16.50
N GLN A 128 -16.10 14.31 -15.20
CA GLN A 128 -16.81 13.60 -14.14
C GLN A 128 -18.29 13.63 -14.52
N GLN A 129 -18.82 12.50 -14.99
CA GLN A 129 -20.23 12.34 -15.26
C GLN A 129 -20.89 12.24 -13.89
N ASN A 130 -20.99 13.39 -13.23
CA ASN A 130 -21.82 13.55 -12.08
C ASN A 130 -23.22 13.22 -12.60
N ASN A 131 -23.70 12.02 -12.29
CA ASN A 131 -25.11 11.67 -12.45
C ASN A 131 -25.92 12.45 -11.41
N THR A 132 -25.87 13.77 -11.50
CA THR A 132 -26.90 14.70 -11.01
C THR A 132 -27.79 15.02 -12.20
N ALA A 133 -28.41 13.98 -12.75
CA ALA A 133 -29.47 14.10 -13.72
C ALA A 133 -30.66 13.26 -13.20
N ASP A 134 -31.22 13.65 -12.04
CA ASP A 134 -32.65 13.51 -11.75
C ASP A 134 -33.02 14.22 -10.42
N ALA A 135 -33.19 15.55 -10.42
CA ALA A 135 -33.85 16.30 -9.33
C ALA A 135 -34.15 17.76 -9.73
N ALA A 136 -34.71 18.02 -10.92
CA ALA A 136 -35.26 19.34 -11.25
C ALA A 136 -36.31 19.27 -12.38
N ALA A 137 -37.27 18.36 -12.25
CA ALA A 137 -38.53 18.43 -12.98
C ALA A 137 -39.65 17.91 -12.05
N GLY A 138 -40.14 18.79 -11.18
CA GLY A 138 -41.23 18.48 -10.27
C GLY A 138 -41.53 19.64 -9.33
N GLY A 139 -42.42 20.54 -9.77
CA GLY A 139 -42.92 21.69 -9.03
C GLY A 139 -43.49 22.75 -9.97
#